data_AF-Q8BJS2-F1
#
_entry.id   AF-Q8BJS2-F1
#
_cell.length_a   1.000
_cell.length_b   1.000
_cell.length_c   1.000
_cell.angle_alpha   90.00
_cell.angle_beta   90.00
_cell.angle_gamma   90.00
#
_symmetry.space_group_name_H-M   'P 1'
#
loop_
_entity.id
_entity.type
_entity.pdbx_description
1 polymer ?
#
loop_
_entity_poly.entity_id
_entity_poly.type
_entity_poly.pdbx_seq_one_letter_code
_entity_poly.pdbx_strand_id
1 'polypeptide(L)'
;MAMTGSTPCSSMSNHTKERVTMTKVTLENFYSNLIAQHEEREMRQKKLEKVMEEEGLKDEEKRLRRSAHARKETEFLRLKRTRLGLEDFESLKVIGRGAFGEVRLV
;
A
#
# COMPACT_ATOMS: atom_id res chain seq x y z
N MET A 1 -22.23 -52.42 8.40
CA MET A 1 -21.36 -51.40 9.04
C MET A 1 -20.29 -51.01 8.02
N ALA A 2 -20.41 -49.84 7.40
CA ALA A 2 -19.47 -49.39 6.38
C ALA A 2 -18.27 -48.72 7.07
N MET A 3 -17.08 -49.28 6.88
CA MET A 3 -15.82 -48.71 7.35
C MET A 3 -15.53 -47.44 6.56
N THR A 4 -15.62 -46.29 7.22
CA THR A 4 -15.15 -45.01 6.68
C THR A 4 -13.63 -45.09 6.53
N GLY A 5 -13.16 -45.25 5.29
CA GLY A 5 -11.74 -45.20 4.99
C GLY A 5 -11.17 -43.85 5.41
N SER A 6 -10.27 -43.86 6.39
CA SER A 6 -9.35 -42.76 6.61
C SER A 6 -8.46 -42.66 5.37
N THR A 7 -8.75 -41.69 4.51
CA THR A 7 -7.81 -41.29 3.47
C THR A 7 -6.53 -40.85 4.20
N PRO A 8 -5.36 -41.45 3.91
CA PRO A 8 -4.12 -40.96 4.50
C PRO A 8 -3.94 -39.54 3.99
N CYS A 9 -3.90 -38.58 4.90
CA CYS A 9 -3.55 -37.20 4.60
C CYS A 9 -2.19 -37.25 3.87
N SER A 10 -2.21 -37.01 2.56
CA SER A 10 -1.01 -36.99 1.76
C SER A 10 -0.09 -35.94 2.38
N SER A 11 1.12 -36.36 2.78
CA SER A 11 2.13 -35.46 3.32
C SER A 11 2.35 -34.33 2.30
N MET A 12 1.83 -33.14 2.60
CA MET A 12 1.96 -31.98 1.73
C MET A 12 3.44 -31.63 1.55
N SER A 13 3.83 -31.36 0.30
CA SER A 13 5.20 -30.95 0.00
C SER A 13 5.58 -29.66 0.73
N ASN A 14 6.86 -29.51 1.05
CA ASN A 14 7.36 -28.32 1.76
C ASN A 14 7.07 -27.03 0.98
N HIS A 15 7.20 -27.07 -0.34
CA HIS A 15 6.80 -25.96 -1.23
C HIS A 15 5.35 -25.52 -1.02
N THR A 16 4.41 -26.47 -0.88
CA THR A 16 3.01 -26.14 -0.60
C THR A 16 2.86 -25.50 0.79
N LYS A 17 3.56 -26.01 1.81
CA LYS A 17 3.52 -25.44 3.18
C LYS A 17 4.09 -24.02 3.24
N GLU A 18 5.17 -23.75 2.52
CA GLU A 18 5.78 -22.42 2.41
C GLU A 18 4.82 -21.43 1.72
N ARG A 19 4.23 -21.81 0.59
CA ARG A 19 3.24 -20.98 -0.11
C ARG A 19 2.01 -20.68 0.74
N VAL A 20 1.52 -21.65 1.51
CA VAL A 20 0.41 -21.46 2.46
C VAL A 20 0.80 -20.43 3.52
N THR A 21 1.99 -20.57 4.11
CA THR A 21 2.51 -19.63 5.11
C THR A 21 2.66 -18.22 4.53
N MET A 22 3.28 -18.08 3.36
CA MET A 22 3.43 -16.78 2.68
C MET A 22 2.08 -16.14 2.37
N THR A 23 1.13 -16.93 1.86
CA THR A 23 -0.21 -16.45 1.53
C THR A 23 -0.94 -15.97 2.78
N LYS A 24 -0.88 -16.75 3.87
CA LYS A 24 -1.47 -16.38 5.16
C LYS A 24 -0.94 -15.02 5.65
N VAL A 25 0.39 -14.88 5.73
CA VAL A 25 1.03 -13.64 6.19
C VAL A 25 0.69 -12.47 5.26
N THR A 26 0.67 -12.70 3.95
CA THR A 26 0.32 -11.66 2.96
C THR A 26 -1.11 -11.16 3.15
N LEU A 27 -2.07 -12.07 3.40
CA LEU A 27 -3.46 -11.72 3.62
C LEU A 27 -3.66 -10.98 4.94
N GLU A 28 -3.07 -11.47 6.03
CA GLU A 28 -3.10 -10.80 7.33
C GLU A 28 -2.59 -9.36 7.21
N ASN A 29 -1.40 -9.19 6.63
CA ASN A 29 -0.81 -7.87 6.41
C ASN A 29 -1.67 -7.00 5.48
N PHE A 30 -2.27 -7.57 4.43
CA PHE A 30 -3.11 -6.83 3.51
C PHE A 30 -4.32 -6.22 4.23
N TYR A 31 -5.06 -7.01 4.99
CA TYR A 31 -6.26 -6.53 5.67
C TYR A 31 -5.94 -5.61 6.86
N SER A 32 -4.91 -5.89 7.64
CA SER A 32 -4.45 -4.97 8.68
C SER A 32 -4.08 -3.60 8.11
N ASN A 33 -3.33 -3.58 7.00
CA ASN A 33 -2.98 -2.34 6.32
C ASN A 33 -4.18 -1.65 5.68
N LEU A 34 -5.15 -2.40 5.16
CA LEU A 34 -6.36 -1.85 4.55
C LEU A 34 -7.21 -1.09 5.58
N ILE A 35 -7.39 -1.68 6.76
CA ILE A 35 -8.15 -1.06 7.86
C ILE A 35 -7.43 0.21 8.34
N ALA A 36 -6.13 0.12 8.64
CA ALA A 36 -5.36 1.28 9.09
C ALA A 36 -5.42 2.44 8.08
N GLN A 37 -5.30 2.15 6.78
CA GLN A 37 -5.40 3.18 5.74
C GLN A 37 -6.78 3.83 5.65
N HIS A 38 -7.84 3.05 5.89
CA HIS A 38 -9.19 3.58 5.91
C HIS A 38 -9.39 4.53 7.09
N GLU A 39 -8.98 4.11 8.28
CA GLU A 39 -9.05 4.91 9.51
C GLU A 39 -8.24 6.21 9.36
N GLU A 40 -7.02 6.13 8.84
CA GLU A 40 -6.19 7.32 8.58
C GLU A 40 -6.86 8.29 7.60
N ARG A 41 -7.52 7.78 6.56
CA ARG A 41 -8.23 8.60 5.58
C ARG A 41 -9.42 9.32 6.22
N GLU A 42 -10.19 8.61 7.05
CA GLU A 42 -11.27 9.23 7.82
C GLU A 42 -10.75 10.29 8.78
N MET A 43 -9.65 10.03 9.48
CA MET A 43 -9.03 10.99 10.41
C MET A 43 -8.60 12.27 9.69
N ARG A 44 -7.98 12.15 8.51
CA ARG A 44 -7.60 13.33 7.71
C ARG A 44 -8.81 14.15 7.26
N GLN A 45 -9.89 13.47 6.85
CA GLN A 45 -11.14 14.15 6.50
C GLN A 45 -11.78 14.85 7.69
N LYS A 46 -11.90 14.17 8.84
CA LYS A 46 -12.44 14.75 10.08
C LYS A 46 -11.61 15.96 10.54
N LYS A 47 -10.28 15.87 10.45
CA LYS A 47 -9.38 16.99 10.76
C LYS A 47 -9.61 18.18 9.82
N LEU A 48 -9.81 17.94 8.52
CA LEU A 48 -10.11 19.01 7.57
C LEU A 48 -11.43 19.71 7.93
N GLU A 49 -12.50 18.96 8.18
CA GLU A 49 -13.80 19.56 8.53
C GLU A 49 -13.72 20.37 9.83
N LYS A 50 -13.02 19.85 10.85
CA LYS A 50 -12.79 20.58 12.10
C LYS A 50 -12.06 21.91 11.89
N VAL A 51 -10.98 21.91 11.10
CA VAL A 51 -10.24 23.15 10.79
C VAL A 51 -11.12 24.15 10.02
N MET A 52 -11.91 23.68 9.04
CA MET A 52 -12.81 24.56 8.29
C MET A 52 -13.95 25.14 9.12
N GLU A 53 -14.41 24.41 10.14
CA GLU A 53 -15.42 24.86 11.08
C GLU A 53 -14.84 25.90 12.05
N GLU A 54 -13.64 25.65 12.61
CA GLU A 54 -12.91 26.59 13.47
C GLU A 54 -12.58 27.91 12.75
N GLU A 55 -12.23 27.85 11.46
CA GLU A 55 -11.96 29.03 10.63
C GLU A 55 -13.23 29.78 10.18
N GLY A 56 -14.42 29.22 10.38
CA GLY A 56 -15.69 29.86 10.02
C GLY A 56 -15.84 30.17 8.52
N LEU A 57 -15.23 29.34 7.66
CA LEU A 57 -15.17 29.60 6.21
C LEU A 57 -16.55 29.64 5.54
N LYS A 58 -16.66 30.44 4.48
CA LYS A 58 -17.84 30.47 3.59
C LYS A 58 -18.00 29.14 2.85
N ASP A 59 -19.24 28.78 2.51
CA ASP A 59 -19.56 27.50 1.87
C ASP A 59 -18.80 27.26 0.56
N GLU A 60 -18.59 28.31 -0.23
CA GLU A 60 -17.84 28.22 -1.49
C GLU A 60 -16.37 27.85 -1.24
N GLU A 61 -15.76 28.44 -0.21
CA GLU A 61 -14.37 28.18 0.15
C GLU A 61 -14.20 26.79 0.76
N LYS A 62 -15.16 26.34 1.59
CA LYS A 62 -15.25 24.96 2.07
C LYS A 62 -15.30 23.96 0.93
N ARG A 63 -16.11 24.23 -0.11
CA ARG A 63 -16.21 23.37 -1.30
C ARG A 63 -14.87 23.27 -2.03
N LEU A 64 -14.19 24.39 -2.25
CA LEU A 64 -12.87 24.42 -2.88
C LEU A 64 -11.83 23.63 -2.05
N ARG A 65 -11.82 23.80 -0.72
CA ARG A 65 -10.91 23.10 0.20
C ARG A 65 -11.13 21.59 0.18
N ARG A 66 -12.39 21.13 0.23
CA ARG A 66 -12.75 19.70 0.10
C ARG A 66 -12.31 19.12 -1.24
N SER A 67 -12.53 19.84 -2.34
CA SER A 67 -12.10 19.42 -3.68
C SER A 67 -10.57 19.26 -3.76
N ALA A 68 -9.82 20.24 -3.25
CA ALA A 68 -8.37 20.17 -3.19
C ALA A 68 -7.87 19.00 -2.33
N HIS A 69 -8.53 18.71 -1.21
CA HIS A 69 -8.21 17.56 -0.36
C HIS A 69 -8.49 16.24 -1.09
N ALA A 70 -9.64 16.10 -1.75
CA ALA A 70 -9.98 14.91 -2.53
C ALA A 70 -8.97 14.64 -3.65
N ARG A 71 -8.49 15.70 -4.33
CA ARG A 71 -7.42 15.60 -5.32
C ARG A 71 -6.12 15.08 -4.69
N LYS A 72 -5.70 15.63 -3.55
CA LYS A 72 -4.49 15.16 -2.84
C LYS A 72 -4.58 13.69 -2.42
N GLU A 73 -5.73 13.24 -1.91
CA GLU A 73 -5.93 11.82 -1.57
C GLU A 73 -5.86 10.91 -2.80
N THR A 74 -6.43 11.36 -3.93
CA THR A 74 -6.40 10.61 -5.19
C THR A 74 -4.97 10.47 -5.70
N GLU A 75 -4.19 11.56 -5.64
CA GLU A 75 -2.78 11.60 -6.01
C GLU A 75 -1.92 10.71 -5.11
N PHE A 76 -2.16 10.72 -3.80
CA PHE A 76 -1.48 9.82 -2.86
C PHE A 76 -1.73 8.35 -3.19
N LEU A 77 -2.99 7.98 -3.45
CA LEU A 77 -3.34 6.60 -3.83
C LEU A 77 -2.75 6.22 -5.20
N ARG A 78 -2.65 7.18 -6.13
CA ARG A 78 -1.99 6.97 -7.42
C ARG A 78 -0.51 6.68 -7.22
N LEU A 79 0.20 7.55 -6.49
CA LEU A 79 1.62 7.39 -6.20
C LEU A 79 1.93 6.06 -5.52
N LYS A 80 1.08 5.62 -4.58
CA LYS A 80 1.22 4.33 -3.91
C LYS A 80 1.08 3.13 -4.86
N ARG A 81 0.32 3.26 -5.94
CA ARG A 81 0.19 2.22 -6.97
C ARG A 81 1.31 2.27 -8.01
N THR A 82 1.91 3.44 -8.22
CA THR A 82 3.02 3.60 -9.15
C THR A 82 4.20 2.73 -8.70
N ARG A 83 4.66 1.85 -9.60
CA ARG A 83 5.87 1.07 -9.42
C ARG A 83 6.96 1.73 -10.26
N LEU A 84 8.02 2.21 -9.62
CA LEU A 84 9.17 2.77 -10.30
C LEU A 84 10.24 1.68 -10.45
N GLY A 85 10.66 1.43 -11.69
CA GLY A 85 11.70 0.49 -12.08
C GLY A 85 12.98 1.20 -12.48
N LEU A 86 13.97 0.44 -12.96
CA LEU A 86 15.21 1.02 -13.50
C LEU A 86 14.96 1.74 -14.83
N GLU A 87 14.00 1.28 -15.62
CA GLU A 87 13.61 1.91 -16.88
C GLU A 87 13.04 3.32 -16.76
N ASP A 88 12.60 3.74 -15.57
CA ASP A 88 12.07 5.09 -15.33
C ASP A 88 13.17 6.16 -15.16
N PHE A 89 14.45 5.74 -15.15
CA PHE A 89 15.59 6.61 -14.89
C PHE A 89 16.61 6.58 -16.03
N GLU A 90 17.10 7.75 -16.44
CA GLU A 90 18.18 7.87 -17.42
C GLU A 90 19.54 7.94 -16.70
N SER A 91 20.44 7.00 -16.99
CA SER A 91 21.77 7.01 -16.41
C SER A 91 22.67 8.02 -17.11
N LEU A 92 22.92 9.16 -16.46
CA LEU A 92 23.76 10.22 -17.03
C LEU A 92 25.25 9.92 -16.92
N LYS A 93 25.70 9.51 -15.72
CA LYS A 93 27.12 9.27 -15.45
C LYS A 93 27.33 8.30 -14.30
N VAL A 94 28.32 7.42 -14.40
CA VAL A 94 28.79 6.62 -13.27
C VAL A 94 29.70 7.46 -12.38
N ILE A 95 29.35 7.58 -11.11
CA ILE A 95 30.11 8.35 -10.12
C ILE A 95 31.12 7.47 -9.38
N GLY A 96 30.80 6.18 -9.16
CA GLY A 96 31.70 5.27 -8.46
C GLY A 96 31.36 3.80 -8.66
N ARG A 97 32.36 2.93 -8.48
CA ARG A 97 32.25 1.47 -8.55
C ARG A 97 32.92 0.85 -7.33
N GLY A 98 32.24 -0.10 -6.70
CA GLY A 98 32.75 -0.88 -5.57
C GLY A 98 32.47 -2.37 -5.73
N ALA A 99 32.86 -3.19 -4.74
CA ALA A 99 32.68 -4.64 -4.79
C ALA A 99 31.19 -5.08 -4.82
N PHE A 100 30.28 -4.22 -4.37
CA PHE A 100 28.85 -4.51 -4.24
C PHE A 100 27.97 -3.83 -5.30
N GLY A 101 28.54 -3.04 -6.22
CA GLY A 101 27.79 -2.38 -7.27
C GLY A 101 28.38 -1.06 -7.74
N GLU A 102 27.61 -0.34 -8.55
CA GLU A 102 27.97 0.96 -9.08
C GLU A 102 26.93 2.03 -8.74
N VAL A 103 27.40 3.26 -8.52
CA VAL A 103 26.55 4.42 -8.23
C VAL A 103 26.46 5.26 -9.48
N ARG A 104 25.24 5.49 -9.94
CA ARG A 104 24.93 6.30 -11.13
C ARG A 104 24.23 7.59 -10.73
N LEU A 105 24.57 8.67 -11.42
CA LEU A 105 23.73 9.86 -11.49
C LEU A 105 22.56 9.54 -12.42
N VAL A 106 21.36 9.70 -11.90
CA VAL A 106 20.07 9.57 -12.60
C VAL A 106 19.29 10.87 -12.48
#